data_AF-A0A838QRP1-F1
#
_entry.id   AF-A0A838QRP1-F1
#
_cell.length_a   1.000
_cell.length_b   1.000
_cell.length_c   1.000
_cell.angle_alpha   90.00
_cell.angle_beta   90.00
_cell.angle_gamma   90.00
#
_symmetry.space_group_name_H-M   'P 1'
#
loop_
_entity.id
_entity.type
_entity.pdbx_description
1 polymer ?
#
loop_
_entity_poly.entity_id
_entity_poly.type
_entity_poly.pdbx_seq_one_letter_code
_entity_poly.pdbx_strand_id
1 'polypeptide(L)'
;MQKLLSDTIDTFTHHTIGGGPIAFSNLGGLPTIDSNDFFAPDLTLNSDIVLNANVTARTTYGTGTFSTIYLNGAISGAGGLESVGGGDLRMGGMTANTYAGLTKMSGGVLYLAKPASVVAVPGDLSIGSQGGTRDRGGEVHILNDNQIATTATVTLGRSILFVEGGDQSLSNLRFTGVNDPVLNRIGGSVTISPSQTLTITGGITRTAPTPIPSFIPSTSIISGGTLDLDGGLRPFQVDNIMPVLPPRR
;
A
#
# COMPACT_ATOMS: atom_id res chain seq x y z
N MET A 1 -8.82 -2.02 -23.57
CA MET A 1 -8.70 -1.67 -22.13
C MET A 1 -9.94 -2.17 -21.41
N GLN A 2 -9.80 -3.11 -20.48
CA GLN A 2 -10.92 -3.55 -19.65
C GLN A 2 -11.08 -2.57 -18.49
N LYS A 3 -12.21 -1.85 -18.47
CA LYS A 3 -12.49 -0.82 -17.47
C LYS A 3 -13.81 -1.16 -16.80
N LEU A 4 -13.80 -1.32 -15.49
CA LEU A 4 -15.03 -1.36 -14.72
C LEU A 4 -15.37 0.08 -14.34
N LEU A 5 -16.42 0.60 -14.97
CA LEU A 5 -17.01 1.91 -14.69
C LEU A 5 -18.33 1.72 -13.94
N SER A 6 -18.61 2.63 -13.01
CA SER A 6 -20.00 2.93 -12.67
C SER A 6 -20.65 3.51 -13.94
N ASP A 7 -21.65 2.81 -14.48
CA ASP A 7 -22.29 3.14 -15.75
C ASP A 7 -23.47 4.09 -15.51
N THR A 8 -23.22 5.35 -15.13
CA THR A 8 -24.09 6.52 -15.34
C THR A 8 -23.47 7.77 -14.70
N ILE A 9 -23.10 8.76 -15.51
CA ILE A 9 -22.81 10.12 -15.03
C ILE A 9 -24.15 10.76 -14.63
N ASP A 10 -24.73 10.44 -13.46
CA ASP A 10 -25.69 11.35 -12.79
C ASP A 10 -26.29 10.90 -11.43
N THR A 11 -25.67 10.00 -10.66
CA THR A 11 -26.29 9.58 -9.39
C THR A 11 -25.33 9.67 -8.22
N PHE A 12 -25.72 10.44 -7.19
CA PHE A 12 -25.12 10.46 -5.84
C PHE A 12 -25.07 9.08 -5.14
N THR A 13 -25.43 8.00 -5.81
CA THR A 13 -25.62 6.68 -5.21
C THR A 13 -24.33 5.90 -5.20
N HIS A 14 -24.01 5.30 -4.05
CA HIS A 14 -22.96 4.29 -3.95
C HIS A 14 -23.23 3.14 -4.91
N HIS A 15 -22.22 2.73 -5.67
CA HIS A 15 -22.36 1.64 -6.62
C HIS A 15 -21.95 0.34 -5.96
N THR A 16 -22.87 -0.63 -5.88
CA THR A 16 -22.58 -1.97 -5.38
C THR A 16 -22.65 -2.98 -6.50
N ILE A 17 -21.56 -3.70 -6.72
CA ILE A 17 -21.49 -4.80 -7.69
C ILE A 17 -21.36 -6.11 -6.92
N GLY A 18 -22.27 -7.04 -7.18
CA GLY A 18 -22.24 -8.40 -6.66
C GLY A 18 -22.56 -9.42 -7.75
N GLY A 19 -22.49 -10.70 -7.41
CA GLY A 19 -22.70 -11.81 -8.34
C GLY A 19 -21.44 -12.63 -8.56
N GLY A 20 -21.31 -13.26 -9.73
CA GLY A 20 -20.17 -14.12 -10.06
C GLY A 20 -18.82 -13.39 -10.08
N PRO A 21 -17.71 -14.14 -10.21
CA PRO A 21 -16.37 -13.57 -10.26
C PRO A 21 -16.18 -12.59 -11.42
N ILE A 22 -15.47 -11.49 -11.15
CA ILE A 22 -15.10 -10.48 -12.14
C ILE A 22 -13.62 -10.66 -12.48
N ALA A 23 -13.32 -11.07 -13.72
CA ALA A 23 -11.96 -11.29 -14.17
C ALA A 23 -11.42 -10.07 -14.92
N PHE A 24 -10.25 -9.55 -14.51
CA PHE A 24 -9.53 -8.47 -15.16
C PHE A 24 -8.32 -8.99 -15.93
N SER A 25 -8.24 -8.66 -17.22
CA SER A 25 -7.23 -9.14 -18.16
C SER A 25 -6.67 -8.01 -19.01
N ASN A 26 -5.44 -8.18 -19.52
CA ASN A 26 -4.79 -7.18 -20.37
C ASN A 26 -5.27 -7.31 -21.84
N LEU A 27 -6.44 -6.76 -22.14
CA LEU A 27 -6.99 -6.68 -23.49
C LEU A 27 -6.56 -5.37 -24.17
N GLY A 28 -5.24 -5.23 -24.39
CA GLY A 28 -4.63 -4.07 -25.07
C GLY A 28 -4.42 -2.83 -24.19
N GLY A 29 -4.36 -2.99 -22.87
CA GLY A 29 -4.10 -1.91 -21.90
C GLY A 29 -4.33 -2.40 -20.47
N LEU A 30 -3.66 -1.76 -19.50
CA LEU A 30 -3.80 -2.14 -18.08
C LEU A 30 -5.26 -2.02 -17.64
N PRO A 31 -5.85 -3.09 -17.08
CA PRO A 31 -7.21 -3.03 -16.56
C PRO A 31 -7.32 -2.10 -15.36
N THR A 32 -8.47 -1.43 -15.21
CA THR A 32 -8.70 -0.52 -14.08
C THR A 32 -10.05 -0.74 -13.40
N ILE A 33 -10.06 -0.56 -12.08
CA ILE A 33 -11.23 -0.41 -11.21
C ILE A 33 -11.30 1.07 -10.84
N ASP A 34 -12.28 1.80 -11.37
CA ASP A 34 -12.37 3.24 -11.17
C ASP A 34 -13.68 3.61 -10.47
N SER A 35 -13.62 4.47 -9.46
CA SER A 35 -14.77 5.22 -8.95
C SER A 35 -15.00 6.54 -9.73
N ASN A 36 -14.57 6.61 -11.00
CA ASN A 36 -14.60 7.82 -11.83
C ASN A 36 -16.04 8.27 -12.14
N ASP A 37 -16.61 9.00 -11.20
CA ASP A 37 -17.86 9.74 -11.33
C ASP A 37 -17.70 11.15 -10.71
N PHE A 38 -18.43 12.14 -11.25
CA PHE A 38 -18.26 13.58 -11.02
C PHE A 38 -18.35 13.97 -9.53
N PHE A 39 -19.11 13.19 -8.75
CA PHE A 39 -19.33 13.42 -7.31
C PHE A 39 -18.46 12.55 -6.40
N ALA A 40 -17.59 11.69 -6.96
CA ALA A 40 -16.77 10.74 -6.22
C ALA A 40 -17.56 9.84 -5.22
N PRO A 41 -18.64 9.17 -5.65
CA PRO A 41 -19.33 8.21 -4.80
C PRO A 41 -18.46 6.98 -4.51
N ASP A 42 -18.75 6.31 -3.40
CA ASP A 42 -18.10 5.05 -3.05
C ASP A 42 -18.46 3.93 -4.04
N LEU A 43 -17.49 3.06 -4.32
CA LEU A 43 -17.66 1.84 -5.11
C LEU A 43 -17.46 0.62 -4.21
N THR A 44 -18.46 -0.27 -4.14
CA THR A 44 -18.40 -1.52 -3.38
C THR A 44 -18.43 -2.72 -4.33
N LEU A 45 -17.40 -3.56 -4.27
CA LEU A 45 -17.30 -4.82 -5.00
C LEU A 45 -17.42 -5.99 -4.03
N ASN A 46 -18.59 -6.64 -4.02
CA ASN A 46 -18.87 -7.84 -3.23
C ASN A 46 -18.58 -9.14 -3.99
N SER A 47 -18.36 -9.06 -5.30
CA SER A 47 -17.91 -10.18 -6.13
C SER A 47 -16.44 -10.52 -5.88
N ASP A 48 -16.10 -11.80 -6.05
CA ASP A 48 -14.70 -12.23 -6.18
C ASP A 48 -14.06 -11.56 -7.40
N ILE A 49 -12.77 -11.23 -7.28
CA ILE A 49 -11.98 -10.55 -8.31
C ILE A 49 -10.86 -11.48 -8.75
N VAL A 50 -10.70 -11.67 -10.06
CA VAL A 50 -9.61 -12.45 -10.65
C VAL A 50 -8.68 -11.53 -11.42
N LEU A 51 -7.45 -11.35 -10.93
CA LEU A 51 -6.39 -10.55 -11.54
C LEU A 51 -5.60 -11.42 -12.53
N ASN A 52 -6.06 -11.55 -13.77
CA ASN A 52 -5.28 -12.20 -14.83
C ASN A 52 -4.13 -11.30 -15.34
N ALA A 53 -4.15 -10.02 -14.99
CA ALA A 53 -3.11 -9.03 -15.22
C ALA A 53 -3.06 -8.03 -14.06
N ASN A 54 -2.03 -7.19 -14.01
CA ASN A 54 -1.96 -6.11 -13.03
C ASN A 54 -3.15 -5.15 -13.22
N VAL A 55 -3.85 -4.85 -12.12
CA VAL A 55 -5.01 -3.94 -12.11
C VAL A 55 -4.66 -2.67 -11.35
N THR A 56 -5.10 -1.53 -11.86
CA THR A 56 -5.08 -0.27 -11.10
C THR A 56 -6.46 0.01 -10.50
N ALA A 57 -6.55 0.07 -9.17
CA ALA A 57 -7.69 0.63 -8.46
C ALA A 57 -7.47 2.13 -8.26
N ARG A 58 -8.39 2.96 -8.75
CA ARG A 58 -8.24 4.41 -8.74
C ARG A 58 -9.42 5.08 -8.05
N THR A 59 -9.13 5.66 -6.90
CA THR A 59 -10.03 6.58 -6.20
C THR A 59 -9.99 7.95 -6.85
N THR A 60 -11.04 8.73 -6.64
CA THR A 60 -11.29 9.95 -7.40
C THR A 60 -11.66 11.08 -6.46
N TYR A 61 -11.38 12.31 -6.88
CA TYR A 61 -11.73 13.51 -6.14
C TYR A 61 -12.87 14.22 -6.87
N GLY A 62 -13.98 14.42 -6.18
CA GLY A 62 -15.17 15.08 -6.69
C GLY A 62 -15.36 16.45 -6.07
N THR A 63 -16.59 16.77 -5.69
CA THR A 63 -17.02 18.04 -5.09
C THR A 63 -16.50 18.26 -3.66
N GLY A 64 -15.17 18.29 -3.47
CA GLY A 64 -14.53 18.54 -2.18
C GLY A 64 -14.15 17.27 -1.39
N THR A 65 -14.52 16.09 -1.88
CA THR A 65 -14.33 14.81 -1.19
C THR A 65 -13.65 13.78 -2.10
N PHE A 66 -12.90 12.87 -1.48
CA PHE A 66 -12.39 11.68 -2.17
C PHE A 66 -13.37 10.51 -2.02
N SER A 67 -13.42 9.64 -3.02
CA SER A 67 -14.20 8.40 -2.97
C SER A 67 -13.50 7.29 -2.17
N THR A 68 -14.29 6.29 -1.77
CA THR A 68 -13.80 5.01 -1.24
C THR A 68 -14.09 3.86 -2.20
N ILE A 69 -13.14 2.94 -2.38
CA ILE A 69 -13.35 1.65 -3.04
C ILE A 69 -13.32 0.54 -1.98
N TYR A 70 -14.38 -0.25 -1.87
CA TYR A 70 -14.47 -1.43 -1.02
C TYR A 70 -14.32 -2.69 -1.86
N LEU A 71 -13.30 -3.50 -1.57
CA LEU A 71 -13.08 -4.81 -2.18
C LEU A 71 -13.39 -5.89 -1.14
N ASN A 72 -14.61 -6.44 -1.18
CA ASN A 72 -15.11 -7.40 -0.20
C ASN A 72 -15.06 -8.87 -0.67
N GLY A 73 -14.90 -9.11 -1.97
CA GLY A 73 -14.67 -10.46 -2.50
C GLY A 73 -13.26 -10.99 -2.25
N ALA A 74 -13.05 -12.27 -2.53
CA ALA A 74 -11.71 -12.84 -2.62
C ALA A 74 -11.01 -12.30 -3.86
N ILE A 75 -9.75 -11.87 -3.73
CA ILE A 75 -8.92 -11.43 -4.85
C ILE A 75 -7.91 -12.54 -5.16
N SER A 76 -7.90 -13.02 -6.40
CA SER A 76 -7.06 -14.15 -6.85
C SER A 76 -6.39 -13.83 -8.19
N GLY A 77 -5.56 -14.75 -8.71
CA GLY A 77 -4.94 -14.63 -10.04
C GLY A 77 -3.44 -14.32 -10.03
N ALA A 78 -2.84 -14.18 -11.21
CA ALA A 78 -1.39 -13.98 -11.34
C ALA A 78 -0.96 -12.51 -11.24
N GLY A 79 -1.88 -11.56 -11.46
CA GLY A 79 -1.63 -10.13 -11.47
C GLY A 79 -1.50 -9.51 -10.08
N GLY A 80 -0.98 -8.28 -10.05
CA GLY A 80 -0.92 -7.42 -8.86
C GLY A 80 -2.00 -6.35 -8.83
N LEU A 81 -2.05 -5.60 -7.74
CA LEU A 81 -3.00 -4.51 -7.54
C LEU A 81 -2.26 -3.22 -7.20
N GLU A 82 -2.48 -2.18 -7.98
CA GLU A 82 -1.98 -0.84 -7.71
C GLU A 82 -3.13 0.09 -7.29
N SER A 83 -3.05 0.64 -6.10
CA SER A 83 -3.95 1.69 -5.64
C SER A 83 -3.37 3.07 -5.96
N VAL A 84 -4.19 3.92 -6.58
CA VAL A 84 -3.86 5.31 -6.94
C VAL A 84 -5.04 6.23 -6.59
N GLY A 85 -4.78 7.53 -6.57
CA GLY A 85 -5.75 8.54 -6.16
C GLY A 85 -5.49 9.02 -4.73
N GLY A 86 -6.30 9.96 -4.25
CA GLY A 86 -6.16 10.53 -2.90
C GLY A 86 -7.15 9.99 -1.87
N GLY A 87 -8.07 9.12 -2.29
CA GLY A 87 -9.10 8.52 -1.43
C GLY A 87 -8.70 7.18 -0.84
N ASP A 88 -9.73 6.44 -0.41
CA ASP A 88 -9.56 5.26 0.41
C ASP A 88 -9.80 3.97 -0.39
N LEU A 89 -8.92 2.98 -0.23
CA LEU A 89 -9.14 1.62 -0.70
C LEU A 89 -9.25 0.71 0.53
N ARG A 90 -10.35 -0.03 0.66
CA ARG A 90 -10.58 -0.95 1.77
C ARG A 90 -10.66 -2.39 1.27
N MET A 91 -9.72 -3.23 1.68
CA MET A 91 -9.77 -4.68 1.46
C MET A 91 -10.48 -5.33 2.64
N GLY A 92 -11.74 -5.73 2.45
CA GLY A 92 -12.57 -6.38 3.44
C GLY A 92 -12.97 -7.79 3.03
N GLY A 93 -14.04 -8.32 3.64
CA GLY A 93 -14.56 -9.65 3.32
C GLY A 93 -13.92 -10.79 4.09
N MET A 94 -14.57 -11.95 4.07
CA MET A 94 -14.23 -13.09 4.93
C MET A 94 -13.16 -14.03 4.34
N THR A 95 -12.92 -13.95 3.03
CA THR A 95 -12.03 -14.88 2.33
C THR A 95 -10.65 -14.26 2.11
N ALA A 96 -9.58 -15.03 2.34
CA ALA A 96 -8.22 -14.57 2.07
C ALA A 96 -8.00 -14.29 0.58
N ASN A 97 -7.17 -13.30 0.30
CA ASN A 97 -6.69 -13.03 -1.04
C ASN A 97 -5.53 -13.98 -1.40
N THR A 98 -5.42 -14.37 -2.67
CA THR A 98 -4.44 -15.35 -3.17
C THR A 98 -3.81 -14.92 -4.51
N TYR A 99 -3.83 -13.63 -4.84
CA TYR A 99 -3.16 -13.14 -6.03
C TYR A 99 -1.63 -13.19 -5.88
N ALA A 100 -0.91 -13.40 -6.99
CA ALA A 100 0.55 -13.59 -6.95
C ALA A 100 1.35 -12.30 -7.16
N GLY A 101 0.76 -11.28 -7.79
CA GLY A 101 1.46 -10.04 -8.12
C GLY A 101 1.59 -9.07 -6.94
N LEU A 102 2.47 -8.08 -7.12
CA LEU A 102 2.75 -7.04 -6.13
C LEU A 102 1.50 -6.22 -5.77
N THR A 103 1.34 -5.92 -4.48
CA THR A 103 0.44 -4.84 -4.03
C THR A 103 1.22 -3.55 -3.97
N LYS A 104 0.75 -2.52 -4.66
CA LYS A 104 1.39 -1.21 -4.71
C LYS A 104 0.41 -0.13 -4.29
N MET A 105 0.79 0.67 -3.29
CA MET A 105 0.02 1.79 -2.80
C MET A 105 0.73 3.09 -3.17
N SER A 106 0.28 3.75 -4.23
CA SER A 106 0.94 4.93 -4.79
C SER A 106 0.42 6.25 -4.20
N GLY A 107 -0.79 6.28 -3.65
CA GLY A 107 -1.40 7.45 -3.00
C GLY A 107 -2.74 7.12 -2.33
N GLY A 108 -3.17 7.98 -1.39
CA GLY A 108 -4.39 7.78 -0.60
C GLY A 108 -4.16 6.93 0.64
N VAL A 109 -5.22 6.27 1.13
CA VAL A 109 -5.17 5.34 2.27
C VAL A 109 -5.63 3.94 1.88
N LEU A 110 -4.89 2.91 2.26
CA LEU A 110 -5.27 1.51 2.09
C LEU A 110 -5.55 0.88 3.46
N TYR A 111 -6.80 0.49 3.69
CA TYR A 111 -7.21 -0.24 4.88
C TYR A 111 -7.23 -1.74 4.61
N LEU A 112 -6.41 -2.48 5.35
CA LEU A 112 -6.44 -3.94 5.40
C LEU A 112 -7.37 -4.37 6.52
N ALA A 113 -8.58 -4.80 6.15
CA ALA A 113 -9.72 -4.90 7.04
C ALA A 113 -10.47 -6.24 6.94
N LYS A 114 -9.79 -7.30 6.48
CA LYS A 114 -10.31 -8.67 6.59
C LYS A 114 -10.28 -9.11 8.07
N PRO A 115 -11.03 -10.15 8.47
CA PRO A 115 -10.97 -10.68 9.83
C PRO A 115 -9.54 -11.04 10.26
N ALA A 116 -9.31 -11.12 11.57
CA ALA A 116 -8.01 -11.49 12.14
C ALA A 116 -7.47 -12.79 11.52
N SER A 117 -6.19 -12.76 11.14
CA SER A 117 -5.47 -13.83 10.46
C SER A 117 -6.02 -14.24 9.08
N VAL A 118 -6.90 -13.45 8.48
CA VAL A 118 -7.30 -13.58 7.08
C VAL A 118 -6.46 -12.64 6.21
N VAL A 119 -5.66 -13.21 5.32
CA VAL A 119 -4.68 -12.46 4.51
C VAL A 119 -5.36 -11.53 3.50
N ALA A 120 -5.14 -10.23 3.65
CA ALA A 120 -5.56 -9.21 2.69
C ALA A 120 -4.48 -8.96 1.61
N VAL A 121 -3.20 -9.04 1.97
CA VAL A 121 -2.07 -8.89 1.06
C VAL A 121 -1.23 -10.17 1.06
N PRO A 122 -1.35 -11.03 0.02
CA PRO A 122 -0.74 -12.37 -0.02
C PRO A 122 0.76 -12.38 -0.33
N GLY A 123 1.32 -11.26 -0.80
CA GLY A 123 2.73 -11.16 -1.19
C GLY A 123 3.34 -9.83 -0.78
N ASP A 124 4.35 -9.39 -1.52
CA ASP A 124 5.05 -8.14 -1.23
C ASP A 124 4.14 -6.92 -1.34
N LEU A 125 4.47 -5.89 -0.55
CA LEU A 125 3.76 -4.62 -0.50
C LEU A 125 4.74 -3.47 -0.70
N SER A 126 4.46 -2.59 -1.66
CA SER A 126 5.18 -1.33 -1.86
C SER A 126 4.28 -0.15 -1.52
N ILE A 127 4.71 0.73 -0.62
CA ILE A 127 3.95 1.90 -0.17
C ILE A 127 4.72 3.17 -0.53
N GLY A 128 4.04 4.13 -1.16
CA GLY A 128 4.61 5.39 -1.60
C GLY A 128 5.46 5.27 -2.88
N SER A 129 5.71 6.41 -3.53
CA SER A 129 6.56 6.47 -4.71
C SER A 129 8.06 6.45 -4.33
N GLN A 130 8.88 5.84 -5.20
CA GLN A 130 10.35 5.83 -5.09
C GLN A 130 10.98 7.07 -5.77
N GLY A 131 10.19 8.03 -6.27
CA GLY A 131 10.68 9.28 -6.86
C GLY A 131 9.60 10.09 -7.58
N GLY A 132 9.60 11.42 -7.39
CA GLY A 132 8.80 12.39 -8.16
C GLY A 132 7.51 12.90 -7.49
N THR A 133 7.31 14.22 -7.62
CA THR A 133 6.20 15.11 -7.20
C THR A 133 5.72 15.07 -5.74
N ARG A 134 5.14 16.20 -5.31
CA ARG A 134 4.66 16.54 -3.96
C ARG A 134 3.46 15.70 -3.51
N ASP A 135 3.28 14.53 -4.08
CA ASP A 135 2.12 13.69 -3.85
C ASP A 135 2.13 13.21 -2.40
N ARG A 136 0.95 13.19 -1.77
CA ARG A 136 0.80 12.64 -0.43
C ARG A 136 1.26 11.19 -0.51
N GLY A 137 2.29 10.87 0.29
CA GLY A 137 2.74 9.49 0.46
C GLY A 137 1.56 8.58 0.77
N GLY A 138 1.57 7.37 0.20
CA GLY A 138 0.54 6.37 0.51
C GLY A 138 0.59 5.98 1.99
N GLU A 139 -0.58 5.73 2.55
CA GLU A 139 -0.75 5.23 3.92
C GLU A 139 -1.40 3.85 3.88
N VAL A 140 -0.94 2.93 4.72
CA VAL A 140 -1.53 1.60 4.88
C VAL A 140 -1.86 1.37 6.34
N HIS A 141 -3.09 0.95 6.63
CA HIS A 141 -3.58 0.66 7.96
C HIS A 141 -3.90 -0.83 8.10
N ILE A 142 -3.21 -1.50 9.02
CA ILE A 142 -3.49 -2.88 9.41
C ILE A 142 -4.50 -2.85 10.56
N LEU A 143 -5.73 -3.30 10.28
CA LEU A 143 -6.85 -3.18 11.23
C LEU A 143 -7.13 -4.46 12.02
N ASN A 144 -6.48 -5.58 11.71
CA ASN A 144 -6.61 -6.85 12.42
C ASN A 144 -5.30 -7.65 12.32
N ASP A 145 -5.21 -8.77 13.04
CA ASP A 145 -3.99 -9.59 13.04
C ASP A 145 -3.64 -10.12 11.64
N ASN A 146 -2.34 -10.17 11.33
CA ASN A 146 -1.74 -10.89 10.20
C ASN A 146 -2.44 -10.65 8.85
N GLN A 147 -2.73 -9.39 8.51
CA GLN A 147 -3.36 -9.00 7.25
C GLN A 147 -2.41 -9.07 6.04
N ILE A 148 -1.11 -8.96 6.27
CA ILE A 148 -0.07 -9.14 5.26
C ILE A 148 0.56 -10.52 5.47
N ALA A 149 0.85 -11.24 4.39
CA ALA A 149 1.50 -12.54 4.47
C ALA A 149 2.83 -12.47 5.22
N THR A 150 3.11 -13.45 6.08
CA THR A 150 4.34 -13.49 6.90
C THR A 150 5.61 -13.64 6.07
N THR A 151 5.49 -14.10 4.83
CA THR A 151 6.58 -14.19 3.84
C THR A 151 6.84 -12.88 3.13
N ALA A 152 6.01 -11.86 3.31
CA ALA A 152 6.07 -10.63 2.53
C ALA A 152 7.25 -9.74 2.95
N THR A 153 7.79 -9.04 1.96
CA THR A 153 8.61 -7.85 2.15
C THR A 153 7.75 -6.61 2.00
N VAL A 154 7.76 -5.73 3.01
CA VAL A 154 7.11 -4.42 2.92
C VAL A 154 8.16 -3.35 2.62
N THR A 155 7.99 -2.67 1.49
CA THR A 155 8.86 -1.57 1.06
C THR A 155 8.16 -0.22 1.24
N LEU A 156 8.74 0.65 2.06
CA LEU A 156 8.27 1.99 2.34
C LEU A 156 9.13 3.02 1.63
N GLY A 157 8.55 3.67 0.63
CA GLY A 157 9.02 4.94 0.08
C GLY A 157 8.65 6.09 1.02
N ARG A 158 8.31 7.26 0.47
CA ARG A 158 7.69 8.35 1.25
C ARG A 158 6.26 7.95 1.64
N SER A 159 6.10 7.28 2.77
CA SER A 159 4.85 6.59 3.15
C SER A 159 4.78 6.30 4.64
N ILE A 160 3.62 5.83 5.12
CA ILE A 160 3.46 5.33 6.48
C ILE A 160 2.74 3.98 6.46
N LEU A 161 3.25 3.03 7.23
CA LEU A 161 2.54 1.82 7.62
C LEU A 161 2.08 1.96 9.07
N PHE A 162 0.78 1.80 9.31
CA PHE A 162 0.18 1.79 10.63
C PHE A 162 -0.22 0.36 11.03
N VAL A 163 0.30 -0.11 12.16
CA VAL A 163 -0.07 -1.38 12.81
C VAL A 163 -1.00 -1.06 13.96
N GLU A 164 -2.32 -1.01 13.69
CA GLU A 164 -3.28 -0.37 14.60
C GLU A 164 -4.17 -1.35 15.35
N GLY A 165 -4.81 -2.25 14.61
CA GLY A 165 -5.88 -3.10 15.14
C GLY A 165 -5.46 -4.54 15.47
N GLY A 166 -4.24 -4.94 15.13
CA GLY A 166 -3.72 -6.27 15.46
C GLY A 166 -2.23 -6.40 15.24
N ASP A 167 -1.69 -7.54 15.68
CA ASP A 167 -0.28 -7.89 15.51
C ASP A 167 0.01 -8.25 14.06
N GLN A 168 1.21 -7.92 13.58
CA GLN A 168 1.64 -8.24 12.23
C GLN A 168 3.02 -8.89 12.24
N SER A 169 3.18 -9.97 11.49
CA SER A 169 4.49 -10.57 11.20
C SER A 169 4.88 -10.39 9.74
N LEU A 170 6.11 -9.99 9.47
CA LEU A 170 6.65 -9.81 8.11
C LEU A 170 7.98 -10.55 7.96
N SER A 171 8.36 -10.85 6.71
CA SER A 171 9.68 -11.36 6.41
C SER A 171 10.69 -10.22 6.44
N ASN A 172 10.51 -9.18 5.63
CA ASN A 172 11.44 -8.07 5.57
C ASN A 172 10.73 -6.72 5.63
N LEU A 173 11.42 -5.74 6.19
CA LEU A 173 11.03 -4.34 6.17
C LEU A 173 12.11 -3.54 5.43
N ARG A 174 11.71 -2.82 4.40
CA ARG A 174 12.62 -2.07 3.53
C ARG A 174 12.19 -0.61 3.46
N PHE A 175 13.11 0.30 3.69
CA PHE A 175 12.90 1.74 3.52
C PHE A 175 13.70 2.23 2.31
N THR A 176 13.05 2.97 1.43
CA THR A 176 13.63 3.51 0.19
C THR A 176 13.31 4.99 -0.01
N GLY A 177 12.47 5.58 0.83
CA GLY A 177 12.05 6.95 0.68
C GLY A 177 13.13 7.97 1.06
N VAL A 178 12.96 9.15 0.49
CA VAL A 178 13.78 10.33 0.77
C VAL A 178 12.97 11.37 1.53
N ASN A 179 13.64 12.17 2.35
CA ASN A 179 12.94 13.28 2.99
C ASN A 179 12.53 14.32 1.95
N ASP A 180 11.35 14.92 2.12
CA ASP A 180 10.94 16.10 1.36
C ASP A 180 11.22 17.36 2.20
N PRO A 181 12.23 18.17 1.84
CA PRO A 181 12.53 19.39 2.60
C PRO A 181 11.43 20.45 2.50
N VAL A 182 10.59 20.40 1.47
CA VAL A 182 9.50 21.36 1.26
C VAL A 182 8.27 20.96 2.07
N LEU A 183 7.98 19.66 2.16
CA LEU A 183 6.80 19.15 2.86
C LEU A 183 7.07 18.62 4.27
N ASN A 184 8.34 18.66 4.74
CA ASN A 184 8.79 18.10 6.01
C ASN A 184 8.35 16.63 6.19
N ARG A 185 8.44 15.83 5.12
CA ARG A 185 8.02 14.43 5.11
C ARG A 185 9.22 13.49 5.18
N ILE A 186 9.04 12.36 5.87
CA ILE A 186 10.05 11.35 6.19
C ILE A 186 10.17 10.32 5.06
N GLY A 187 11.33 9.67 4.91
CA GLY A 187 11.65 8.65 3.90
C GLY A 187 10.95 7.29 4.07
N GLY A 188 9.84 7.24 4.79
CA GLY A 188 9.09 6.02 5.12
C GLY A 188 9.10 5.76 6.62
N SER A 189 7.92 5.54 7.20
CA SER A 189 7.76 5.30 8.64
C SER A 189 6.81 4.15 8.93
N VAL A 190 7.01 3.51 10.07
CA VAL A 190 6.10 2.55 10.67
C VAL A 190 5.64 3.09 12.02
N THR A 191 4.34 3.14 12.23
CA THR A 191 3.72 3.48 13.52
C THR A 191 3.03 2.23 14.04
N ILE A 192 3.41 1.77 15.22
CA ILE A 192 2.84 0.61 15.90
C ILE A 192 1.97 1.13 17.04
N SER A 193 0.70 0.73 17.12
CA SER A 193 -0.14 1.10 18.26
C SER A 193 0.43 0.55 19.58
N PRO A 194 0.27 1.22 20.73
CA PRO A 194 0.97 0.86 21.98
C PRO A 194 0.78 -0.58 22.47
N SER A 195 -0.34 -1.23 22.12
CA SER A 195 -0.65 -2.61 22.49
C SER A 195 -0.33 -3.64 21.41
N GLN A 196 0.21 -3.20 20.28
CA GLN A 196 0.47 -4.07 19.12
C GLN A 196 1.95 -4.37 18.99
N THR A 197 2.22 -5.45 18.25
CA THR A 197 3.54 -5.96 17.94
C THR A 197 3.71 -6.07 16.44
N LEU A 198 4.81 -5.50 15.92
CA LEU A 198 5.33 -5.81 14.60
C LEU A 198 6.50 -6.79 14.76
N THR A 199 6.35 -7.99 14.23
CA THR A 199 7.39 -9.04 14.24
C THR A 199 8.11 -9.07 12.90
N ILE A 200 9.44 -9.04 12.91
CA ILE A 200 10.28 -9.16 11.71
C ILE A 200 11.15 -10.42 11.80
N THR A 201 10.95 -11.35 10.87
CA THR A 201 11.67 -12.65 10.85
C THR A 201 12.93 -12.64 9.96
N GLY A 202 13.06 -11.66 9.06
CA GLY A 202 14.18 -11.46 8.15
C GLY A 202 14.95 -10.17 8.46
N GLY A 203 15.13 -9.31 7.45
CA GLY A 203 15.97 -8.10 7.56
C GLY A 203 15.18 -6.80 7.65
N ILE A 204 15.78 -5.81 8.32
CA ILE A 204 15.37 -4.41 8.22
C ILE A 204 16.45 -3.67 7.44
N THR A 205 16.08 -3.13 6.28
CA THR A 205 17.02 -2.44 5.38
C THR A 205 16.54 -1.04 5.08
N ARG A 206 17.46 -0.09 5.04
CA ARG A 206 17.23 1.24 4.49
C ARG A 206 18.23 1.48 3.38
N THR A 207 17.74 1.51 2.14
CA THR A 207 18.57 1.76 0.97
C THR A 207 18.53 3.23 0.58
N ALA A 208 19.71 3.78 0.30
CA ALA A 208 19.82 5.14 -0.18
C ALA A 208 19.21 5.26 -1.59
N PRO A 209 18.50 6.35 -1.90
CA PRO A 209 18.04 6.62 -3.26
C PRO A 209 19.23 6.73 -4.22
N THR A 210 19.07 6.22 -5.44
CA THR A 210 20.03 6.43 -6.53
C THR A 210 19.32 7.13 -7.69
N PRO A 211 19.73 8.35 -8.10
CA PRO A 211 20.86 9.14 -7.59
C PRO A 211 20.58 9.74 -6.20
N ILE A 212 21.64 10.00 -5.43
CA ILE A 212 21.55 10.66 -4.12
C ILE A 212 21.09 12.12 -4.35
N PRO A 213 19.91 12.53 -3.86
CA PRO A 213 19.49 13.93 -3.97
C PRO A 213 20.36 14.81 -3.07
N SER A 214 20.58 16.06 -3.49
CA SER A 214 21.39 17.07 -2.78
C SER A 214 20.81 17.53 -1.43
N PHE A 215 19.68 16.97 -1.02
CA PHE A 215 18.92 17.40 0.15
C PHE A 215 19.01 16.35 1.26
N ILE A 216 19.35 16.84 2.46
CA ILE A 216 19.28 16.28 3.84
C ILE A 216 19.16 14.76 4.04
N PRO A 217 19.80 14.21 5.09
CA PRO A 217 19.67 12.79 5.41
C PRO A 217 18.21 12.37 5.50
N SER A 218 17.80 11.33 4.76
CA SER A 218 16.46 10.79 4.88
C SER A 218 16.34 9.96 6.14
N THR A 219 15.37 10.29 6.98
CA THR A 219 15.10 9.52 8.20
C THR A 219 14.03 8.50 7.86
N SER A 220 14.07 7.34 8.50
CA SER A 220 12.96 6.40 8.57
C SER A 220 12.73 6.09 10.03
N ILE A 221 11.47 6.00 10.46
CA ILE A 221 11.12 5.86 11.88
C ILE A 221 10.26 4.61 12.05
N ILE A 222 10.61 3.79 13.04
CA ILE A 222 9.72 2.77 13.61
C ILE A 222 9.44 3.23 15.03
N SER A 223 8.17 3.42 15.40
CA SER A 223 7.81 3.98 16.71
C SER A 223 6.49 3.42 17.25
N GLY A 224 6.25 3.66 18.54
CA GLY A 224 5.01 3.31 19.23
C GLY A 224 5.13 2.03 20.05
N GLY A 225 4.37 0.99 19.70
CA GLY A 225 4.35 -0.33 20.34
C GLY A 225 5.61 -1.16 20.11
N THR A 226 5.45 -2.49 20.13
CA THR A 226 6.59 -3.42 20.17
C THR A 226 7.11 -3.75 18.77
N LEU A 227 8.42 -3.60 18.56
CA LEU A 227 9.14 -4.24 17.45
C LEU A 227 9.76 -5.53 17.97
N ASP A 228 9.23 -6.68 17.55
CA ASP A 228 9.79 -8.00 17.86
C ASP A 228 10.67 -8.50 16.71
N LEU A 229 11.82 -9.07 17.05
CA LEU A 229 12.79 -9.64 16.12
C LEU A 229 12.72 -11.18 16.12
N ASP A 230 11.69 -11.76 16.73
CA ASP A 230 11.41 -13.20 16.77
C ASP A 230 12.59 -13.99 17.35
N GLY A 231 13.20 -13.45 18.41
CA GLY A 231 14.30 -14.09 19.15
C GLY A 231 15.58 -14.39 18.36
N GLY A 232 15.68 -13.98 17.09
CA GLY A 232 16.77 -14.30 16.19
C GLY A 232 17.72 -13.13 15.90
N LEU A 233 18.88 -13.44 15.32
CA LEU A 233 19.75 -12.41 14.74
C LEU A 233 19.12 -11.88 13.45
N ARG A 234 18.81 -10.58 13.41
CA ARG A 234 18.23 -9.91 12.24
C ARG A 234 19.19 -8.85 11.70
N PRO A 235 19.51 -8.84 10.39
CA PRO A 235 20.35 -7.79 9.81
C PRO A 235 19.62 -6.46 9.83
N PHE A 236 20.31 -5.43 10.33
CA PHE A 236 19.88 -4.03 10.27
C PHE A 236 20.87 -3.26 9.38
N GLN A 237 20.53 -3.09 8.10
CA GLN A 237 21.41 -2.44 7.13
C GLN A 237 20.90 -1.04 6.81
N VAL A 238 21.77 -0.04 6.95
CA VAL A 238 21.49 1.36 6.56
C VAL A 238 22.57 1.82 5.61
N ASP A 239 22.21 2.05 4.35
CA ASP A 239 23.16 2.55 3.36
C ASP A 239 23.53 4.01 3.70
N ASN A 240 24.84 4.28 3.69
CA ASN A 240 25.39 5.58 4.04
C ASN A 240 25.23 6.58 2.88
N ILE A 241 24.86 7.82 3.20
CA ILE A 241 24.75 8.94 2.26
C ILE A 241 25.91 9.91 2.51
N MET A 242 27.17 9.46 2.40
CA MET A 242 28.30 10.40 2.42
C MET A 242 28.46 11.02 1.03
N PRO A 243 28.28 12.34 0.83
CA PRO A 243 28.83 12.98 -0.36
C PRO A 243 30.35 12.88 -0.26
N VAL A 244 30.98 12.27 -1.26
CA VAL A 244 32.44 12.32 -1.39
C VAL A 244 32.81 13.79 -1.53
N LEU A 245 33.34 14.41 -0.46
CA LEU A 245 33.88 15.76 -0.57
C LEU A 245 35.06 15.71 -1.55
N PRO A 246 35.11 16.60 -2.55
CA PRO A 246 36.32 16.71 -3.37
C PRO A 246 37.50 17.03 -2.45
N PRO A 247 38.70 16.48 -2.72
CA PRO A 247 39.88 16.75 -1.91
C PRO A 247 40.08 18.27 -1.81
N ARG A 248 40.19 18.77 -0.57
CA ARG A 248 40.53 20.18 -0.32
C ARG A 248 41.87 20.45 -1.00
N ARG A 249 41.87 21.36 -1.99
CA ARG A 249 43.10 21.92 -2.57
C ARG A 249 43.72 22.92 -1.61
#